data_AF-A0A7C5K4P8-F1
#
_entry.id   AF-A0A7C5K4P8-F1
#
_cell.length_a   1.000
_cell.length_b   1.000
_cell.length_c   1.000
_cell.angle_alpha   90.00
_cell.angle_beta   90.00
_cell.angle_gamma   90.00
#
_symmetry.space_group_name_H-M   'P 1'
#
loop_
_entity.id
_entity.type
_entity.pdbx_description
1 polymer ?
#
loop_
_entity_poly.entity_id
_entity_poly.type
_entity_poly.pdbx_seq_one_letter_code
_entity_poly.pdbx_strand_id
1 'polypeptide(L)' 'MKLKKYPANPILQPNPANEWENFCVLNPAVIYDEANREFVMLYRAAGDTEMHHIYLGLAKSKDGFHFERQSDKPVFA' A
#
# COMPACT_ATOMS: atom_id res chain seq x y z
N MET A 1 6.45 -5.60 24.81
CA MET A 1 7.33 -5.32 23.65
C MET A 1 7.31 -3.82 23.36
N LYS A 2 8.47 -3.15 23.23
CA LYS A 2 8.53 -1.75 22.74
C LYS A 2 8.96 -1.78 21.28
N LEU A 3 8.06 -1.40 20.38
CA LEU A 3 8.36 -1.28 18.95
C LEU A 3 8.93 0.12 18.67
N LYS A 4 10.00 0.19 17.88
CA LYS A 4 10.55 1.46 17.38
C LYS A 4 9.86 1.80 16.07
N LYS A 5 9.17 2.95 16.02
CA LYS A 5 8.55 3.45 14.78
C LYS A 5 9.66 3.82 13.78
N TYR A 6 9.41 3.55 12.50
CA TYR A 6 10.24 4.05 11.43
C TYR A 6 10.15 5.59 11.36
N PRO A 7 11.28 6.33 11.35
CA PRO A 7 11.26 7.80 11.37
C PRO A 7 10.61 8.42 10.13
N ALA A 8 10.70 7.77 8.96
CA ALA A 8 10.14 8.28 7.71
C ALA A 8 8.72 7.75 7.42
N ASN A 9 8.00 7.30 8.44
CA ASN A 9 6.57 7.04 8.29
C ASN A 9 5.82 8.30 7.82
N PRO A 10 4.75 8.15 7.01
CA PRO A 10 4.17 6.89 6.53
C PRO A 10 4.96 6.25 5.36
N ILE A 11 5.03 4.91 5.34
CA ILE A 11 5.72 4.12 4.29
C ILE A 11 4.96 4.03 2.95
N LEU A 12 3.69 4.43 2.94
CA LEU A 12 2.87 4.57 1.73
C LEU A 12 1.86 5.69 1.98
N GLN A 13 1.66 6.57 1.00
CA GLN A 13 0.74 7.71 1.06
C GLN A 13 -0.27 7.62 -0.09
N PRO A 14 -1.48 8.19 0.02
CA PRO A 14 -2.43 8.27 -1.10
C PRO A 14 -1.77 8.86 -2.35
N ASN A 15 -2.21 8.41 -3.53
CA ASN A 15 -1.71 8.94 -4.80
C ASN A 15 -2.77 9.82 -5.48
N PRO A 16 -2.60 11.15 -5.53
CA PRO A 16 -3.57 12.04 -6.14
C PRO A 16 -3.83 11.77 -7.63
N ALA A 17 -2.89 11.12 -8.33
CA ALA A 17 -3.04 10.79 -9.74
C ALA A 17 -4.00 9.61 -9.99
N ASN A 18 -4.31 8.81 -8.95
CA ASN A 18 -5.10 7.59 -9.06
C ASN A 18 -6.41 7.74 -8.28
N GLU A 19 -7.53 7.98 -8.97
CA GLU A 19 -8.83 8.25 -8.34
C GLU A 19 -9.26 7.21 -7.29
N TRP A 20 -8.92 5.93 -7.49
CA TRP A 20 -9.29 4.83 -6.60
C TRP A 20 -8.51 4.80 -5.27
N GLU A 21 -7.40 5.53 -5.16
CA GLU A 21 -6.54 5.59 -3.97
C GLU A 21 -6.13 7.02 -3.58
N ASN A 22 -6.78 8.03 -4.16
CA ASN A 22 -6.39 9.44 -3.97
C ASN A 22 -6.73 10.00 -2.58
N PHE A 23 -7.62 9.32 -1.83
CA PHE A 23 -8.05 9.79 -0.52
C PHE A 23 -7.34 9.07 0.62
N CYS A 24 -7.30 7.73 0.60
CA CYS A 24 -6.65 6.97 1.65
C CYS A 24 -6.02 5.66 1.17
N VAL A 25 -4.90 5.29 1.81
CA VAL A 25 -4.28 3.97 1.76
C VAL A 25 -4.00 3.52 3.18
N LEU A 26 -4.44 2.32 3.55
CA LEU A 26 -4.43 1.85 4.94
C LEU A 26 -4.59 0.32 5.04
N ASN A 27 -4.56 -0.19 6.28
CA ASN A 27 -4.80 -1.59 6.64
C ASN A 27 -4.14 -2.65 5.71
N PRO A 28 -2.82 -2.58 5.48
CA PRO A 28 -2.15 -3.51 4.58
C PRO A 28 -2.01 -4.91 5.18
N ALA A 29 -2.06 -5.92 4.31
CA ALA A 29 -1.47 -7.24 4.56
C ALA A 29 -0.10 -7.31 3.88
N VAL A 30 0.91 -7.85 4.56
CA VAL A 30 2.28 -7.95 4.02
C VAL A 30 2.80 -9.36 4.28
N ILE A 31 3.36 -9.97 3.23
CA ILE A 31 4.15 -11.20 3.33
C ILE A 31 5.60 -10.91 2.90
N TYR A 32 6.53 -11.77 3.32
CA TYR A 32 7.85 -11.83 2.73
C TYR A 32 7.92 -13.02 1.78
N ASP A 33 8.15 -12.74 0.49
CA ASP A 33 8.34 -13.74 -0.55
C ASP A 33 9.81 -14.16 -0.54
N GLU A 34 10.09 -15.34 0.02
CA GLU A 34 11.44 -15.91 0.12
C GLU A 34 12.07 -16.18 -1.25
N ALA A 35 11.29 -16.55 -2.26
CA ALA A 35 11.81 -16.88 -3.59
C ALA A 35 12.33 -15.63 -4.31
N ASN A 36 11.62 -14.50 -4.16
CA ASN A 36 11.98 -13.23 -4.79
C ASN A 36 12.71 -12.26 -3.84
N ARG A 37 12.88 -12.64 -2.57
CA ARG A 37 13.52 -11.86 -1.51
C ARG A 37 12.95 -10.45 -1.40
N GLU A 38 11.63 -10.36 -1.26
CA GLU A 38 10.91 -9.10 -1.21
C GLU A 38 9.67 -9.15 -0.33
N PHE A 39 9.32 -7.99 0.24
CA PHE A 39 8.04 -7.78 0.88
C PHE A 39 7.00 -7.49 -0.19
N VAL A 40 5.88 -8.23 -0.14
CA VAL A 40 4.73 -8.03 -1.01
C VAL A 40 3.59 -7.53 -0.14
N MET A 41 3.12 -6.31 -0.41
CA MET A 41 2.06 -5.62 0.30
C MET A 41 0.81 -5.57 -0.55
N LEU A 42 -0.29 -6.09 0.00
CA LEU A 42 -1.64 -5.82 -0.46
C LEU A 42 -2.24 -4.74 0.44
N TYR A 43 -2.48 -3.54 -0.08
CA TYR A 43 -2.99 -2.42 0.72
C TYR A 43 -4.44 -2.10 0.35
N ARG A 44 -5.24 -1.75 1.36
CA ARG A 44 -6.59 -1.23 1.16
C ARG A 44 -6.49 0.24 0.74
N ALA A 45 -7.25 0.62 -0.28
CA ALA A 45 -7.37 2.00 -0.70
C ALA A 45 -8.81 2.40 -0.95
N ALA A 46 -9.06 3.70 -0.91
CA ALA A 46 -10.31 4.28 -1.38
C ALA A 46 -10.07 5.69 -1.94
N GLY A 47 -10.91 6.05 -2.90
CA GLY A 47 -10.97 7.37 -3.50
C GLY A 47 -11.86 8.34 -2.73
N ASP A 48 -11.72 9.61 -3.06
CA ASP A 48 -12.57 10.71 -2.57
C ASP A 48 -13.91 10.70 -3.32
N THR A 49 -14.69 9.66 -3.07
CA THR A 49 -16.01 9.42 -3.68
C THR A 49 -17.03 9.19 -2.57
N GLU A 50 -18.28 9.59 -2.81
CA GLU A 50 -19.37 9.48 -1.83
C GLU A 50 -19.59 8.02 -1.37
N MET A 51 -19.52 7.07 -2.30
CA MET A 51 -19.70 5.64 -2.02
C MET A 51 -18.47 5.00 -1.36
N HIS A 52 -17.30 5.65 -1.42
CA HIS A 52 -16.06 5.20 -0.81
C HIS A 52 -15.73 3.72 -1.07
N HIS A 53 -15.79 3.32 -2.35
CA HIS A 53 -15.49 1.95 -2.75
C HIS A 53 -14.09 1.52 -2.29
N ILE A 54 -14.00 0.27 -1.86
CA ILE A 54 -12.77 -0.30 -1.31
C ILE A 54 -12.06 -1.10 -2.39
N TYR A 55 -10.83 -0.69 -2.65
CA TYR A 55 -9.95 -1.31 -3.63
C TYR A 55 -8.75 -1.93 -2.93
N LEU A 56 -8.13 -2.91 -3.59
CA LEU A 56 -6.85 -3.47 -3.16
C LEU A 56 -5.78 -3.11 -4.18
N GLY A 57 -4.71 -2.48 -3.71
CA GLY A 57 -3.51 -2.20 -4.47
C GLY A 57 -2.37 -3.14 -4.09
N LEU A 58 -1.40 -3.28 -5.00
CA LEU A 58 -0.20 -4.07 -4.79
C LEU A 58 1.04 -3.18 -4.77
N ALA A 59 1.85 -3.32 -3.75
CA ALA A 59 3.16 -2.67 -3.65
C ALA A 59 4.23 -3.68 -3.21
N LYS A 60 5.48 -3.45 -3.62
CA LYS A 60 6.62 -4.31 -3.26
C LYS A 60 7.75 -3.50 -2.66
N SER A 61 8.56 -4.16 -1.82
CA SER A 61 9.74 -3.54 -1.20
C SER A 61 10.85 -4.56 -1.01
N LYS A 62 12.11 -4.13 -1.14
CA LYS A 62 13.28 -4.97 -0.80
C LYS A 62 13.73 -4.80 0.65
N ASP A 63 13.34 -3.73 1.33
CA ASP A 63 13.83 -3.39 2.68
C ASP A 63 12.72 -3.30 3.74
N GLY A 64 11.45 -3.39 3.33
CA GLY A 64 10.29 -3.32 4.21
C GLY A 64 9.92 -1.90 4.63
N PHE A 65 10.57 -0.87 4.07
CA PHE A 65 10.33 0.54 4.37
C PHE A 65 9.94 1.34 3.13
N HIS A 66 10.58 1.10 1.99
CA HIS A 66 10.31 1.80 0.73
C HIS A 66 9.49 0.90 -0.19
N PHE A 67 8.19 1.21 -0.32
CA PHE A 67 7.25 0.43 -1.13
C PHE A 67 6.99 1.10 -2.48
N GLU A 68 7.11 0.33 -3.56
CA GLU A 68 6.81 0.74 -4.91
C GLU A 68 5.48 0.13 -5.37
N ARG A 69 4.56 0.97 -5.83
CA ARG A 69 3.31 0.52 -6.45
C ARG A 69 3.61 -0.26 -7.73
N GLN A 70 2.88 -1.35 -7.93
CA GLN A 70 3.11 -2.23 -9.09
C GLN A 70 2.21 -1.90 -10.29
N SER A 71 1.22 -1.03 -10.11
CA SER A 71 0.20 -0.68 -11.11
C SER A 71 -0.50 0.63 -10.74
N ASP A 72 -0.94 1.40 -11.74
CA ASP A 72 -1.81 2.58 -11.57
C ASP A 72 -3.29 2.21 -11.41
N LYS A 73 -3.62 0.93 -11.57
CA LYS A 73 -4.95 0.34 -11.36
C LYS A 73 -4.95 -0.60 -10.15
N PRO A 74 -6.08 -0.75 -9.45
CA PRO A 74 -6.17 -1.72 -8.36
C PRO A 74 -6.02 -3.15 -8.89
N VAL A 75 -5.46 -4.04 -8.07
CA VAL A 75 -5.38 -5.47 -8.36
C VAL A 75 -6.69 -6.21 -8.02
N PHE A 76 -7.57 -5.58 -7.23
CA PHE A 76 -8.93 -6.04 -6.96
C PHE A 76 -9.84 -4.85 -6.67
N ALA A 77 -11.07 -4.88 -7.20
CA ALA A 77 -12.06 -3.80 -7.14
C ALA A 77 -13.45 -4.35 -6.75
#